data_AF-B8MQ87-F1
#
_entry.id   AF-B8MQ87-F1
#
_cell.length_a   1.000
_cell.length_b   1.000
_cell.length_c   1.000
_cell.angle_alpha   90.00
_cell.angle_beta   90.00
_cell.angle_gamma   90.00
#
_symmetry.space_group_name_H-M   'P 1'
#
loop_
_entity.id
_entity.type
_entity.pdbx_description
1 polymer ?
#
loop_
_entity_poly.entity_id
_entity_poly.type
_entity_poly.pdbx_seq_one_letter_code
_entity_poly.pdbx_strand_id
1 'polypeptide(L)'
;MVGSMDKVEEPVVPISKHDVGWRRVIRNFTPSWFSVNMGTGIASILLNTLPYNGKWLYYLSIIIFALNVLLFGIFCIMTAMRYILYPRIFTAMIRHPIQSMFLGTFPMGFATIINMFVLVCVPAWGDWTKNFAWGIWIFDAIVSVVVALSLPALLMMHMKELDLSAMTAVWLLPIVSPIVAAASGAVVADVLVDYNPQHALWTVIVSYALWGIGVPMAFMVTTIYLQRLTLHKLPPKAVIVSVFLPLGPLGQGGYGYVFSSFFVPFRFAKLTIGTEFKNWACSCRPS
;
A
#
# COMPACT_ATOMS: atom_id res chain seq x y z
N MET A 1 -36.43 -52.94 -7.26
CA MET A 1 -37.20 -51.69 -7.26
C MET A 1 -36.21 -50.53 -7.38
N VAL A 2 -35.96 -50.10 -8.61
CA VAL A 2 -35.15 -48.92 -8.93
C VAL A 2 -36.11 -47.73 -8.91
N GLY A 3 -35.88 -46.75 -8.03
CA GLY A 3 -36.77 -45.60 -7.81
C GLY A 3 -35.98 -44.31 -7.65
N SER A 4 -35.77 -43.66 -8.80
CA SER A 4 -35.40 -42.26 -9.07
C SER A 4 -34.82 -41.38 -7.96
N MET A 5 -33.61 -40.88 -8.23
CA MET A 5 -33.00 -39.70 -7.60
C MET A 5 -33.82 -38.45 -7.98
N ASP A 6 -34.42 -37.78 -6.99
CA ASP A 6 -34.98 -36.45 -7.16
C ASP A 6 -33.84 -35.46 -7.39
N LYS A 7 -33.70 -35.03 -8.65
CA LYS A 7 -32.87 -33.89 -9.02
C LYS A 7 -33.53 -32.62 -8.47
N VAL A 8 -32.88 -32.01 -7.48
CA VAL A 8 -33.19 -30.65 -7.05
C VAL A 8 -32.91 -29.72 -8.24
N GLU A 9 -33.97 -29.25 -8.90
CA GLU A 9 -33.88 -28.21 -9.92
C GLU A 9 -33.42 -26.91 -9.23
N GLU A 10 -32.19 -26.49 -9.50
CA GLU A 10 -31.71 -25.16 -9.12
C GLU A 10 -32.56 -24.10 -9.83
N PRO A 11 -33.03 -23.04 -9.13
CA PRO A 11 -33.79 -21.98 -9.76
C PRO A 11 -32.91 -21.24 -10.77
N VAL A 12 -33.27 -21.35 -12.05
CA VAL A 12 -32.64 -20.64 -13.16
C VAL A 12 -32.87 -19.14 -13.00
N VAL A 13 -31.88 -18.46 -12.41
CA VAL A 13 -31.86 -17.00 -12.30
C VAL A 13 -31.86 -16.43 -13.72
N PRO A 14 -32.80 -15.54 -14.09
CA PRO A 14 -32.87 -15.02 -15.45
C PRO A 14 -31.60 -14.22 -15.77
N ILE A 15 -30.87 -14.68 -16.78
CA ILE A 15 -29.63 -14.07 -17.26
C ILE A 15 -29.97 -12.66 -17.76
N SER A 16 -29.63 -11.66 -16.96
CA SER A 16 -29.86 -10.26 -17.29
C SER A 16 -28.98 -9.87 -18.47
N LYS A 17 -29.45 -8.94 -19.31
CA LYS A 17 -28.79 -8.37 -20.53
C LYS A 17 -27.39 -7.77 -20.30
N HIS A 18 -26.87 -7.90 -19.09
CA HIS A 18 -25.57 -7.43 -18.61
C HIS A 18 -24.52 -8.55 -18.41
N ASP A 19 -24.83 -9.81 -18.73
CA ASP A 19 -23.93 -10.97 -18.56
C ASP A 19 -23.05 -11.31 -19.77
N VAL A 20 -23.02 -10.44 -20.78
CA VAL A 20 -22.23 -10.63 -22.01
C VAL A 20 -21.17 -9.52 -22.20
N GLY A 21 -19.92 -9.96 -22.47
CA GLY A 21 -18.81 -9.13 -22.93
C GLY A 21 -18.05 -8.32 -21.86
N TRP A 22 -17.41 -7.24 -22.29
CA TRP A 22 -16.54 -6.36 -21.48
C TRP A 22 -17.20 -5.86 -20.18
N ARG A 23 -18.54 -5.72 -20.17
CA ARG A 23 -19.32 -5.33 -18.98
C ARG A 23 -19.29 -6.38 -17.87
N ARG A 24 -19.12 -7.68 -18.18
CA ARG A 24 -18.94 -8.75 -17.18
C ARG A 24 -17.56 -8.70 -16.54
N VAL A 25 -16.52 -8.39 -17.32
CA VAL A 25 -15.16 -8.17 -16.80
C VAL A 25 -15.15 -6.97 -15.85
N ILE A 26 -15.79 -5.85 -16.23
CA ILE A 26 -15.90 -4.65 -15.40
C ILE A 26 -16.75 -4.90 -14.14
N ARG A 27 -17.80 -5.74 -14.23
CA ARG A 27 -18.65 -6.10 -13.08
C ARG A 27 -17.95 -7.04 -12.10
N ASN A 28 -17.16 -7.98 -12.61
CA ASN A 28 -16.39 -8.96 -11.82
C ASN A 28 -15.00 -8.43 -11.40
N PHE A 29 -14.64 -7.20 -11.79
CA PHE A 29 -13.38 -6.59 -11.38
C PHE A 29 -13.43 -6.22 -9.90
N THR A 30 -12.97 -7.13 -9.05
CA THR A 30 -12.90 -6.94 -7.60
C THR A 30 -11.68 -6.08 -7.24
N PRO A 31 -11.76 -5.20 -6.23
CA PRO A 31 -10.60 -4.42 -5.77
C PRO A 31 -9.39 -5.27 -5.34
N SER A 32 -9.56 -6.58 -5.15
CA SER A 32 -8.47 -7.51 -4.89
C SER A 32 -7.38 -7.53 -5.97
N TRP A 33 -7.68 -7.14 -7.21
CA TRP A 33 -6.67 -7.08 -8.29
C TRP A 33 -5.54 -6.08 -8.01
N PHE A 34 -5.80 -5.04 -7.20
CA PHE A 34 -4.75 -4.11 -6.74
C PHE A 34 -3.67 -4.80 -5.88
N SER A 35 -3.94 -5.99 -5.32
CA SER A 35 -2.91 -6.79 -4.65
C SER A 35 -1.82 -7.29 -5.61
N VAL A 36 -2.15 -7.51 -6.89
CA VAL A 36 -1.17 -7.89 -7.92
C VAL A 36 -0.20 -6.71 -8.15
N ASN A 37 -0.73 -5.50 -8.29
CA ASN A 37 0.09 -4.29 -8.41
C ASN A 37 0.98 -4.04 -7.17
N MET A 38 0.44 -4.28 -5.97
CA MET A 38 1.24 -4.20 -4.75
C MET A 38 2.42 -5.19 -4.79
N GLY A 39 2.16 -6.45 -5.15
CA GLY A 39 3.20 -7.49 -5.23
C GLY A 39 4.24 -7.24 -6.31
N THR A 40 3.81 -6.87 -7.52
CA THR A 40 4.71 -6.51 -8.63
C THR A 40 5.57 -5.28 -8.30
N GLY A 41 4.99 -4.28 -7.63
CA GLY A 41 5.72 -3.12 -7.13
C GLY A 41 6.81 -3.49 -6.13
N ILE A 42 6.50 -4.31 -5.12
CA ILE A 42 7.50 -4.75 -4.12
C ILE A 42 8.61 -5.59 -4.79
N ALA A 43 8.26 -6.47 -5.73
CA ALA A 43 9.25 -7.23 -6.50
C ALA A 43 10.20 -6.31 -7.26
N SER A 44 9.70 -5.22 -7.87
CA SER A 44 10.55 -4.24 -8.57
C SER A 44 11.52 -3.52 -7.62
N ILE A 45 11.05 -3.12 -6.43
CA ILE A 45 11.88 -2.46 -5.41
C ILE A 45 12.96 -3.40 -4.89
N LEU A 46 12.61 -4.65 -4.59
CA LEU A 46 13.58 -5.66 -4.14
C LEU A 46 14.66 -5.89 -5.18
N LEU A 47 14.29 -6.03 -6.46
CA LEU A 47 15.28 -6.21 -7.54
C LEU A 47 16.21 -5.00 -7.68
N ASN A 48 15.74 -3.79 -7.39
CA ASN A 48 16.55 -2.58 -7.45
C ASN A 48 17.49 -2.42 -6.25
N THR A 49 17.04 -2.83 -5.06
CA THR A 49 17.78 -2.68 -3.79
C THR A 49 18.73 -3.84 -3.47
N LEU A 50 18.72 -4.92 -4.28
CA LEU A 50 19.62 -6.04 -4.09
C LEU A 50 21.09 -5.60 -4.21
N PRO A 51 21.98 -6.02 -3.28
CA PRO A 51 23.40 -5.65 -3.30
C PRO A 51 24.20 -6.32 -4.43
N TYR A 52 23.53 -7.08 -5.31
CA TYR A 52 24.17 -7.77 -6.42
C TYR A 52 24.35 -6.80 -7.59
N ASN A 53 25.60 -6.47 -7.89
CA ASN A 53 26.02 -5.40 -8.80
C ASN A 53 25.85 -5.75 -10.30
N GLY A 54 24.79 -6.46 -10.65
CA GLY A 54 24.48 -6.88 -12.02
C GLY A 54 23.71 -5.80 -12.76
N LYS A 55 24.30 -5.19 -13.79
CA LYS A 55 23.60 -4.22 -14.67
C LYS A 55 22.28 -4.77 -15.22
N TRP A 56 22.21 -6.07 -15.49
CA TRP A 56 20.99 -6.75 -15.97
C TRP A 56 19.83 -6.70 -14.96
N LEU A 57 20.14 -6.74 -13.66
CA LEU A 57 19.15 -6.73 -12.58
C LEU A 57 18.48 -5.36 -12.48
N TYR A 58 19.27 -4.30 -12.67
CA TYR A 58 18.77 -2.94 -12.75
C TYR A 58 17.78 -2.76 -13.91
N TYR A 59 18.13 -3.20 -15.13
CA TYR A 59 17.20 -3.12 -16.27
C TYR A 59 15.94 -3.96 -16.06
N LEU A 60 16.06 -5.14 -15.45
CA LEU A 60 14.90 -5.96 -15.10
C LEU A 60 13.97 -5.24 -14.12
N SER A 61 14.53 -4.56 -13.12
CA SER A 61 13.74 -3.76 -12.16
C SER A 61 12.95 -2.65 -12.85
N ILE A 62 13.52 -2.00 -13.86
CA ILE A 62 12.84 -0.95 -14.66
C ILE A 62 11.72 -1.55 -15.50
N ILE A 63 11.93 -2.69 -16.14
CA ILE A 63 10.91 -3.37 -16.95
C ILE A 63 9.70 -3.74 -16.06
N ILE A 64 9.95 -4.31 -14.88
CA ILE A 64 8.89 -4.68 -13.95
C ILE A 64 8.21 -3.44 -13.38
N PHE A 65 8.95 -2.36 -13.12
CA PHE A 65 8.36 -1.07 -12.72
C PHE A 65 7.43 -0.50 -13.79
N ALA A 66 7.85 -0.47 -15.06
CA ALA A 66 7.01 0.00 -16.16
C ALA A 66 5.74 -0.84 -16.31
N LEU A 67 5.87 -2.16 -16.17
CA LEU A 67 4.73 -3.07 -16.14
C LEU A 67 3.81 -2.78 -14.95
N ASN A 68 4.36 -2.49 -13.77
CA ASN A 68 3.58 -2.14 -12.59
C ASN A 68 2.76 -0.86 -12.79
N VAL A 69 3.39 0.20 -13.32
CA VAL A 69 2.70 1.46 -13.64
C VAL A 69 1.59 1.24 -14.67
N LEU A 70 1.84 0.42 -15.68
CA LEU A 70 0.85 0.07 -16.69
C LEU A 70 -0.32 -0.73 -16.10
N LEU A 71 -0.05 -1.73 -15.26
CA LEU A 71 -1.08 -2.49 -14.54
C LEU A 71 -1.92 -1.59 -13.63
N PHE A 72 -1.27 -0.71 -12.87
CA PHE A 72 -1.96 0.25 -12.02
C PHE A 72 -2.86 1.17 -12.84
N GLY A 73 -2.37 1.71 -13.95
CA GLY A 73 -3.16 2.55 -14.85
C GLY A 73 -4.38 1.82 -15.39
N ILE A 74 -4.22 0.59 -15.86
CA ILE A 74 -5.33 -0.25 -16.35
C ILE A 74 -6.35 -0.52 -15.23
N PHE A 75 -5.90 -0.88 -14.02
CA PHE A 75 -6.78 -1.13 -12.89
C PHE A 75 -7.51 0.13 -12.42
N CYS A 76 -6.84 1.28 -12.43
CA CYS A 76 -7.45 2.58 -12.15
C CYS A 76 -8.52 2.93 -13.18
N ILE A 77 -8.25 2.76 -14.48
CA ILE A 77 -9.21 3.04 -15.56
C ILE A 77 -10.42 2.11 -15.43
N MET A 78 -10.21 0.81 -15.21
CA MET A 78 -11.29 -0.15 -15.01
C MET A 78 -12.13 0.18 -13.78
N THR A 79 -11.49 0.60 -12.68
CA THR A 79 -12.16 0.97 -11.43
C THR A 79 -12.95 2.28 -11.60
N ALA A 80 -12.38 3.30 -12.25
CA ALA A 80 -13.06 4.55 -12.57
C ALA A 80 -14.26 4.30 -13.48
N MET A 81 -14.09 3.49 -14.54
CA MET A 81 -15.17 3.12 -15.44
C MET A 81 -16.29 2.36 -14.70
N ARG A 82 -15.94 1.48 -13.75
CA ARG A 82 -16.91 0.78 -12.90
C ARG A 82 -17.73 1.75 -12.05
N TYR A 83 -17.10 2.77 -11.46
CA TYR A 83 -17.78 3.75 -10.62
C TYR A 83 -18.62 4.76 -11.39
N ILE A 84 -18.18 5.17 -12.59
CA ILE A 84 -18.95 6.07 -13.46
C ILE A 84 -20.22 5.36 -13.99
N LEU A 85 -20.10 4.10 -14.41
CA LEU A 85 -21.23 3.34 -14.98
C LEU A 85 -22.22 2.84 -13.92
N TYR A 86 -21.77 2.57 -12.70
CA TYR A 86 -22.60 1.98 -11.65
C TYR A 86 -22.30 2.57 -10.26
N PRO A 87 -22.70 3.82 -9.99
CA PRO A 87 -22.42 4.49 -8.71
C PRO A 87 -23.01 3.76 -7.50
N ARG A 88 -24.13 3.04 -7.67
CA ARG A 88 -24.73 2.20 -6.61
C ARG A 88 -23.84 1.03 -6.18
N ILE A 89 -22.91 0.56 -7.01
CA ILE A 89 -22.01 -0.55 -6.68
C ILE A 89 -20.97 -0.11 -5.64
N PHE A 90 -20.57 1.17 -5.59
CA PHE A 90 -19.61 1.66 -4.61
C PHE A 90 -20.16 1.53 -3.17
N THR A 91 -21.40 1.94 -2.94
CA THR A 91 -22.07 1.78 -1.64
C THR A 91 -22.28 0.32 -1.29
N ALA A 92 -22.64 -0.52 -2.27
CA ALA A 92 -22.78 -1.97 -2.04
C ALA A 92 -21.43 -2.62 -1.67
N MET A 93 -20.34 -2.21 -2.32
CA MET A 93 -18.99 -2.72 -2.06
C MET A 93 -18.47 -2.28 -0.69
N ILE A 94 -18.72 -1.04 -0.27
CA ILE A 94 -18.37 -0.55 1.07
C ILE A 94 -19.10 -1.36 2.16
N ARG A 95 -20.34 -1.78 1.90
CA ARG A 95 -21.12 -2.62 2.82
C ARG A 95 -20.61 -4.06 2.90
N HIS A 96 -19.87 -4.55 1.89
CA HIS A 96 -19.28 -5.87 1.93
C HIS A 96 -17.98 -5.88 2.73
N PRO A 97 -17.89 -6.65 3.84
CA PRO A 97 -16.79 -6.56 4.80
C PRO A 97 -15.43 -6.95 4.25
N ILE A 98 -15.39 -7.82 3.24
CA ILE A 98 -14.13 -8.28 2.65
C ILE A 98 -13.69 -7.33 1.52
N GLN A 99 -14.61 -6.93 0.64
CA GLN A 99 -14.29 -6.12 -0.53
C GLN A 99 -13.90 -4.68 -0.16
N SER A 100 -14.50 -4.13 0.90
CA SER A 100 -14.16 -2.78 1.39
C SER A 100 -12.73 -2.69 1.90
N MET A 101 -12.21 -3.72 2.58
CA MET A 101 -10.82 -3.75 3.10
C MET A 101 -9.76 -3.70 2.00
N PHE A 102 -10.07 -4.24 0.80
CA PHE A 102 -9.17 -4.18 -0.34
C PHE A 102 -9.01 -2.77 -0.90
N LEU A 103 -9.84 -1.79 -0.53
CA LEU A 103 -9.59 -0.39 -0.86
C LEU A 103 -8.27 0.12 -0.25
N GLY A 104 -7.79 -0.46 0.85
CA GLY A 104 -6.46 -0.19 1.41
C GLY A 104 -5.31 -0.58 0.48
N THR A 105 -5.53 -1.50 -0.45
CA THR A 105 -4.50 -1.91 -1.42
C THR A 105 -4.23 -0.87 -2.49
N PHE A 106 -5.14 0.09 -2.69
CA PHE A 106 -4.93 1.21 -3.61
C PHE A 106 -3.77 2.11 -3.17
N PRO A 107 -3.80 2.76 -1.98
CA PRO A 107 -2.67 3.57 -1.53
C PRO A 107 -1.39 2.74 -1.34
N MET A 108 -1.50 1.50 -0.84
CA MET A 108 -0.32 0.63 -0.72
C MET A 108 0.37 0.34 -2.06
N GLY A 109 -0.42 0.07 -3.10
CA GLY A 109 0.10 -0.13 -4.46
C GLY A 109 0.59 1.16 -5.12
N PHE A 110 0.09 2.31 -4.69
CA PHE A 110 0.55 3.60 -5.17
C PHE A 110 1.88 4.01 -4.53
N ALA A 111 2.04 3.77 -3.22
CA ALA A 111 3.30 3.97 -2.49
C ALA A 111 4.49 3.19 -3.09
N THR A 112 4.27 1.98 -3.62
CA THR A 112 5.35 1.22 -4.28
C THR A 112 5.81 1.89 -5.58
N ILE A 113 4.89 2.48 -6.33
CA ILE A 113 5.19 3.26 -7.53
C ILE A 113 5.97 4.52 -7.15
N ILE A 114 5.57 5.22 -6.09
CA ILE A 114 6.28 6.40 -5.57
C ILE A 114 7.70 6.04 -5.19
N ASN A 115 7.90 4.97 -4.42
CA ASN A 115 9.23 4.54 -4.00
C ASN A 115 10.14 4.22 -5.19
N MET A 116 9.63 3.48 -6.17
CA MET A 116 10.43 3.10 -7.33
C MET A 116 10.69 4.30 -8.27
N PHE A 117 9.74 5.24 -8.37
CA PHE A 117 9.94 6.52 -9.04
C PHE A 117 11.04 7.35 -8.37
N VAL A 118 11.08 7.39 -7.03
CA VAL A 118 12.13 8.06 -6.27
C VAL A 118 13.50 7.41 -6.51
N LEU A 119 13.57 6.07 -6.49
CA LEU A 119 14.82 5.33 -6.66
C LEU A 119 15.39 5.41 -8.08
N VAL A 120 14.55 5.41 -9.11
CA VAL A 120 14.98 5.32 -10.53
C VAL A 120 14.94 6.68 -11.23
N CYS A 121 13.84 7.43 -11.09
CA CYS A 121 13.62 8.64 -11.89
C CYS A 121 14.32 9.87 -11.30
N VAL A 122 14.46 9.99 -9.98
CA VAL A 122 15.18 11.13 -9.38
C VAL A 122 16.63 11.21 -9.82
N PRO A 123 17.45 10.13 -9.76
CA PRO A 123 18.84 10.21 -10.23
C PRO A 123 18.94 10.43 -11.74
N ALA A 124 17.91 10.07 -12.51
CA ALA A 124 17.91 10.17 -13.97
C ALA A 124 17.40 11.52 -14.52
N TRP A 125 16.38 12.12 -13.90
CA TRP A 125 15.61 13.26 -14.44
C TRP A 125 15.78 14.58 -13.67
N GLY A 126 16.60 14.59 -12.61
CA GLY A 126 17.00 15.82 -11.91
C GLY A 126 15.96 16.38 -10.92
N ASP A 127 16.17 17.62 -10.48
CA ASP A 127 15.55 18.19 -9.28
C ASP A 127 14.02 18.38 -9.34
N TRP A 128 13.44 18.62 -10.53
CA TRP A 128 11.98 18.79 -10.67
C TRP A 128 11.21 17.52 -10.25
N THR A 129 11.80 16.35 -10.50
CA THR A 129 11.26 15.03 -10.15
C THR A 129 11.06 14.86 -8.65
N LYS A 130 11.89 15.53 -7.82
CA LYS A 130 11.81 15.48 -6.36
C LYS A 130 10.54 16.16 -5.83
N ASN A 131 10.23 17.34 -6.37
CA ASN A 131 9.01 18.08 -5.98
C ASN A 131 7.74 17.34 -6.42
N PHE A 132 7.79 16.71 -7.60
CA PHE A 132 6.68 15.89 -8.08
C PHE A 132 6.44 14.65 -7.21
N ALA A 133 7.52 13.94 -6.84
CA ALA A 133 7.44 12.80 -5.93
C ALA A 133 6.87 13.20 -4.55
N TRP A 134 7.28 14.35 -4.03
CA TRP A 134 6.76 14.89 -2.77
C TRP A 134 5.26 15.21 -2.84
N GLY A 135 4.80 15.88 -3.90
CA GLY A 135 3.38 16.20 -4.08
C GLY A 135 2.51 14.96 -4.21
N ILE A 136 2.99 13.95 -4.96
CA ILE A 136 2.31 12.66 -5.09
C ILE A 136 2.28 11.91 -3.75
N TRP A 137 3.36 11.94 -2.98
CA TRP A 137 3.41 11.31 -1.66
C TRP A 137 2.44 11.93 -0.67
N ILE A 138 2.27 13.26 -0.66
CA ILE A 138 1.26 13.91 0.19
C ILE A 138 -0.14 13.41 -0.14
N PHE A 139 -0.45 13.29 -1.43
CA PHE A 139 -1.74 12.75 -1.87
C PHE A 139 -1.93 11.30 -1.38
N ASP A 140 -0.91 10.45 -1.53
CA ASP A 140 -0.95 9.06 -1.04
C ASP A 140 -1.12 8.98 0.49
N ALA A 141 -0.42 9.83 1.24
CA ALA A 141 -0.52 9.90 2.69
C ALA A 141 -1.94 10.28 3.15
N ILE A 142 -2.55 11.28 2.52
CA ILE A 142 -3.93 11.70 2.82
C ILE A 142 -4.90 10.55 2.51
N VAL A 143 -4.79 9.94 1.33
CA VAL A 143 -5.64 8.81 0.94
C VAL A 143 -5.48 7.63 1.90
N SER A 144 -4.25 7.32 2.31
CA SER A 144 -3.96 6.26 3.27
C SER A 144 -4.64 6.49 4.62
N VAL A 145 -4.57 7.71 5.17
CA VAL A 145 -5.23 8.05 6.44
C VAL A 145 -6.75 7.97 6.31
N VAL A 146 -7.30 8.53 5.23
CA VAL A 146 -8.74 8.50 4.97
C VAL A 146 -9.23 7.05 4.90
N VAL A 147 -8.52 6.19 4.16
CA VAL A 147 -8.89 4.76 4.03
C VAL A 147 -8.72 4.01 5.35
N ALA A 148 -7.64 4.25 6.08
CA ALA A 148 -7.37 3.60 7.36
C ALA A 148 -8.38 3.95 8.45
N LEU A 149 -8.93 5.18 8.46
CA LEU A 149 -9.93 5.60 9.44
C LEU A 149 -11.36 5.32 8.98
N SER A 150 -11.67 5.58 7.71
CA SER A 150 -13.04 5.44 7.20
C SER A 150 -13.49 3.99 7.13
N LEU A 151 -12.62 3.05 6.73
CA LEU A 151 -13.03 1.65 6.56
C LEU A 151 -13.39 0.97 7.90
N PRO A 152 -12.57 1.03 8.97
CA PRO A 152 -12.97 0.48 10.26
C PRO A 152 -14.19 1.19 10.84
N ALA A 153 -14.29 2.52 10.72
CA ALA A 153 -15.44 3.27 11.22
C ALA A 153 -16.75 2.89 10.50
N LEU A 154 -16.72 2.74 9.17
CA LEU A 154 -17.88 2.31 8.38
C LEU A 154 -18.32 0.90 8.75
N LEU A 155 -17.38 -0.01 9.00
CA LEU A 155 -17.67 -1.35 9.48
C LEU A 155 -18.35 -1.33 10.85
N MET A 156 -17.82 -0.56 11.80
CA MET A 156 -18.41 -0.44 13.14
C MET A 156 -19.84 0.15 13.09
N MET A 157 -20.10 1.10 12.19
CA MET A 157 -21.44 1.71 12.05
C MET A 157 -22.46 0.81 11.35
N HIS A 158 -22.05 0.00 10.38
CA HIS A 158 -22.97 -0.82 9.57
C HIS A 158 -23.11 -2.26 10.08
N MET A 159 -22.15 -2.78 10.84
CA MET A 159 -22.19 -4.16 11.33
C MET A 159 -22.69 -4.22 12.77
N LYS A 160 -23.94 -4.67 12.93
CA LYS A 160 -24.56 -4.87 14.25
C LYS A 160 -24.06 -6.12 14.99
N GLU A 161 -23.51 -7.10 14.25
CA GLU A 161 -22.95 -8.34 14.80
C GLU A 161 -21.62 -8.68 14.10
N LEU A 162 -20.52 -8.19 14.67
CA LEU A 162 -19.19 -8.68 14.36
C LEU A 162 -18.94 -9.92 15.20
N ASP A 163 -19.30 -11.09 14.69
CA ASP A 163 -18.91 -12.33 15.32
C ASP A 163 -17.38 -12.45 15.30
N LEU A 164 -16.75 -12.73 16.45
CA LEU A 164 -15.29 -12.87 16.59
C LEU A 164 -14.74 -13.94 15.64
N SER A 165 -15.56 -14.93 15.30
CA SER A 165 -15.22 -15.99 14.35
C SER A 165 -15.05 -15.47 12.90
N ALA A 166 -15.64 -14.32 12.56
CA ALA A 166 -15.56 -13.69 11.24
C ALA A 166 -14.38 -12.70 11.08
N MET A 167 -13.63 -12.41 12.16
CA MET A 167 -12.41 -11.60 12.03
C MET A 167 -11.36 -12.35 11.21
N THR A 168 -10.96 -11.73 10.10
CA THR A 168 -9.97 -12.27 9.15
C THR A 168 -8.76 -11.35 9.08
N ALA A 169 -7.60 -11.88 8.69
CA ALA A 169 -6.38 -11.08 8.53
C ALA A 169 -6.51 -9.96 7.47
N VAL A 170 -7.57 -9.97 6.66
CA VAL A 170 -7.90 -8.92 5.69
C VAL A 170 -8.13 -7.57 6.37
N TRP A 171 -8.52 -7.56 7.65
CA TRP A 171 -8.67 -6.34 8.46
C TRP A 171 -7.36 -5.58 8.66
N LEU A 172 -6.22 -6.22 8.43
CA LEU A 172 -4.92 -5.55 8.46
C LEU A 172 -4.69 -4.67 7.22
N LEU A 173 -5.37 -4.93 6.09
CA LEU A 173 -5.08 -4.22 4.83
C LEU A 173 -5.26 -2.69 4.95
N PRO A 174 -6.36 -2.15 5.51
CA PRO A 174 -6.49 -0.70 5.69
C PRO A 174 -5.46 -0.14 6.67
N ILE A 175 -5.13 -0.89 7.72
CA ILE A 175 -4.19 -0.46 8.79
C ILE A 175 -2.76 -0.41 8.26
N VAL A 176 -2.40 -1.29 7.33
CA VAL A 176 -1.07 -1.32 6.72
C VAL A 176 -0.85 -0.14 5.78
N SER A 177 -1.90 0.45 5.20
CA SER A 177 -1.76 1.60 4.29
C SER A 177 -0.98 2.80 4.87
N PRO A 178 -1.29 3.34 6.07
CA PRO A 178 -0.51 4.41 6.67
C PRO A 178 0.91 3.97 7.06
N ILE A 179 1.14 2.69 7.39
CA ILE A 179 2.49 2.17 7.68
C ILE A 179 3.35 2.19 6.41
N VAL A 180 2.78 1.78 5.28
CA VAL A 180 3.45 1.80 3.98
C VAL A 180 3.70 3.25 3.53
N ALA A 181 2.73 4.14 3.69
CA ALA A 181 2.88 5.57 3.38
C ALA A 181 3.98 6.22 4.25
N ALA A 182 4.07 5.88 5.54
CA ALA A 182 5.14 6.33 6.43
C ALA A 182 6.52 5.88 5.96
N ALA A 183 6.66 4.60 5.62
CA ALA A 183 7.89 4.05 5.08
C ALA A 183 8.28 4.68 3.74
N SER A 184 7.30 4.93 2.86
CA SER A 184 7.52 5.64 1.60
C SER A 184 7.95 7.09 1.83
N GLY A 185 7.37 7.75 2.82
CA GLY A 185 7.72 9.12 3.20
C GLY A 185 9.15 9.23 3.69
N ALA A 186 9.65 8.20 4.38
CA ALA A 186 11.04 8.12 4.78
C ALA A 186 11.98 8.08 3.55
N VAL A 187 11.65 7.30 2.51
CA VAL A 187 12.40 7.24 1.23
C VAL A 187 12.35 8.57 0.48
N VAL A 188 11.19 9.22 0.43
CA VAL A 188 11.02 10.55 -0.18
C VAL A 188 11.84 11.60 0.58
N ALA A 189 11.83 11.56 1.92
CA ALA A 189 12.57 12.49 2.77
C ALA A 189 14.09 12.41 2.52
N ASP A 190 14.66 11.21 2.35
CA ASP A 190 16.10 11.00 2.09
C ASP A 190 16.58 11.73 0.82
N VAL A 191 15.74 11.80 -0.20
CA VAL A 191 16.04 12.50 -1.45
C VAL A 191 15.82 14.02 -1.35
N LEU A 192 14.93 14.45 -0.46
CA LEU A 192 14.61 15.86 -0.26
C LEU A 192 15.65 16.59 0.62
N VAL A 193 16.43 15.86 1.44
CA VAL A 193 17.40 16.49 2.37
C VAL A 193 18.42 17.36 1.63
N ASP A 194 18.84 16.95 0.43
CA ASP A 194 19.86 17.65 -0.35
C ASP A 194 19.32 18.93 -1.04
N TYR A 195 18.00 19.07 -1.18
CA TYR A 195 17.35 20.19 -1.88
C TYR A 195 16.68 21.19 -0.93
N ASN A 196 15.81 20.70 -0.03
CA ASN A 196 15.07 21.55 0.90
C ASN A 196 14.92 20.86 2.27
N PRO A 197 15.77 21.20 3.25
CA PRO A 197 15.77 20.55 4.56
C PRO A 197 14.45 20.73 5.32
N GLN A 198 13.74 21.85 5.08
CA GLN A 198 12.44 22.10 5.71
C GLN A 198 11.35 21.13 5.22
N HIS A 199 11.27 20.87 3.91
CA HIS A 199 10.29 19.91 3.36
C HIS A 199 10.60 18.48 3.78
N ALA A 200 11.88 18.11 3.84
CA ALA A 200 12.29 16.83 4.39
C ALA A 200 11.87 16.68 5.87
N LEU A 201 12.05 17.72 6.70
CA LEU A 201 11.65 17.71 8.11
C LEU A 201 10.13 17.52 8.29
N TRP A 202 9.30 18.25 7.54
CA TRP A 202 7.85 18.04 7.56
C TRP A 202 7.45 16.63 7.14
N THR A 203 8.08 16.09 6.09
CA THR A 203 7.82 14.74 5.59
C THR A 203 8.14 13.68 6.64
N VAL A 204 9.24 13.85 7.39
CA VAL A 204 9.63 12.96 8.49
C VAL A 204 8.64 13.03 9.64
N ILE A 205 8.24 14.24 10.07
CA ILE A 205 7.24 14.40 11.15
C ILE A 205 5.93 13.71 10.79
N VAL A 206 5.42 13.93 9.57
CA VAL A 206 4.19 13.29 9.09
C VAL A 206 4.37 11.77 9.02
N SER A 207 5.51 11.29 8.53
CA SER A 207 5.82 9.85 8.48
C SER A 207 5.84 9.21 9.87
N TYR A 208 6.41 9.90 10.88
CA TYR A 208 6.38 9.44 12.27
C TYR A 208 4.96 9.40 12.84
N ALA A 209 4.13 10.40 12.54
CA ALA A 209 2.74 10.41 12.97
C ALA A 209 1.94 9.26 12.33
N LEU A 210 2.11 9.01 11.03
CA LEU A 210 1.49 7.90 10.30
C LEU A 210 1.92 6.55 10.86
N TRP A 211 3.22 6.38 11.14
CA TRP A 211 3.78 5.19 11.75
C TRP A 211 3.19 4.95 13.15
N GLY A 212 3.11 6.01 13.97
CA GLY A 212 2.58 5.97 15.33
C GLY A 212 1.08 5.64 15.40
N ILE A 213 0.30 5.95 14.36
CA ILE A 213 -1.10 5.54 14.26
C ILE A 213 -1.21 4.09 13.77
N GLY A 214 -0.44 3.73 12.74
CA GLY A 214 -0.55 2.43 12.08
C GLY A 214 0.00 1.25 12.88
N VAL A 215 1.19 1.37 13.45
CA VAL A 215 1.89 0.24 14.09
C VAL A 215 1.18 -0.26 15.35
N PRO A 216 0.77 0.59 16.32
CA PRO A 216 0.03 0.13 17.49
C PRO A 216 -1.32 -0.52 17.13
N MET A 217 -2.04 0.05 16.15
CA MET A 217 -3.27 -0.53 15.61
C MET A 217 -3.02 -1.92 15.01
N ALA A 218 -1.95 -2.08 14.24
CA ALA A 218 -1.58 -3.37 13.67
C ALA A 218 -1.24 -4.41 14.75
N PHE A 219 -0.57 -4.02 15.82
CA PHE A 219 -0.30 -4.90 16.97
C PHE A 219 -1.59 -5.36 17.64
N MET A 220 -2.54 -4.47 17.90
CA MET A 220 -3.83 -4.83 18.50
C MET A 220 -4.61 -5.85 17.65
N VAL A 221 -4.66 -5.66 16.33
CA VAL A 221 -5.36 -6.60 15.45
C VAL A 221 -4.61 -7.93 15.33
N THR A 222 -3.28 -7.89 15.31
CA THR A 222 -2.46 -9.10 15.23
C THR A 222 -2.59 -9.96 16.49
N THR A 223 -2.63 -9.35 17.69
CA THR A 223 -2.82 -10.10 18.94
C THR A 223 -4.20 -10.77 18.99
N ILE A 224 -5.26 -10.08 18.58
CA ILE A 224 -6.61 -10.67 18.46
C ILE A 224 -6.64 -11.80 17.43
N TYR A 225 -5.95 -11.63 16.30
CA TYR A 225 -5.86 -12.66 15.26
C TYR A 225 -5.10 -13.91 15.75
N LEU A 226 -4.02 -13.73 16.51
CA LEU A 226 -3.30 -14.83 17.14
C LEU A 226 -4.19 -15.54 18.17
N GLN A 227 -4.93 -14.80 19.00
CA GLN A 227 -5.89 -15.38 19.95
C GLN A 227 -7.00 -16.17 19.22
N ARG A 228 -7.46 -15.70 18.07
CA ARG A 228 -8.41 -16.44 17.23
C ARG A 228 -7.81 -17.74 16.73
N LEU A 229 -6.58 -17.72 16.22
CA LEU A 229 -5.88 -18.91 15.71
C LEU A 229 -5.57 -19.95 16.81
N THR A 230 -5.39 -19.52 18.06
CA THR A 230 -5.19 -20.45 19.19
C THR A 230 -6.50 -21.06 19.69
N LEU A 231 -7.61 -20.32 19.65
CA LEU A 231 -8.91 -20.77 20.15
C LEU A 231 -9.77 -21.48 19.09
N HIS A 232 -9.63 -21.12 17.81
CA HIS A 232 -10.39 -21.71 16.70
C HIS A 232 -9.45 -22.47 15.75
N LYS A 233 -9.95 -23.57 15.16
CA LYS A 233 -9.20 -24.37 14.18
C LYS A 233 -8.68 -23.49 13.02
N LEU A 234 -7.54 -23.90 12.46
CA LEU A 234 -6.92 -23.24 11.30
C LEU A 234 -7.97 -22.94 10.22
N PRO A 235 -7.96 -21.73 9.65
CA PRO A 235 -8.96 -21.34 8.68
C PRO A 235 -8.87 -22.22 7.42
N PRO A 236 -9.97 -22.36 6.64
CA PRO A 236 -10.03 -23.26 5.49
C PRO A 236 -8.88 -23.03 4.51
N LYS A 237 -8.43 -24.08 3.79
CA LYS A 237 -7.26 -24.03 2.89
C LYS A 237 -7.28 -22.84 1.89
N ALA A 238 -8.46 -22.37 1.49
CA ALA A 238 -8.63 -21.22 0.61
C ALA A 238 -8.08 -19.88 1.15
N VAL A 239 -7.96 -19.71 2.47
CA VAL A 239 -7.48 -18.47 3.09
C VAL A 239 -6.14 -18.64 3.81
N ILE A 240 -5.43 -19.75 3.59
CA ILE A 240 -4.15 -20.02 4.27
C ILE A 240 -3.09 -18.94 3.97
N VAL A 241 -3.13 -18.36 2.76
CA VAL A 241 -2.21 -17.28 2.35
C VAL A 241 -2.42 -16.02 3.20
N SER A 242 -3.63 -15.80 3.72
CA SER A 242 -3.92 -14.66 4.59
C SER A 242 -3.20 -14.73 5.95
N VAL A 243 -2.68 -15.90 6.34
CA VAL A 243 -1.85 -16.06 7.55
C VAL A 243 -0.51 -15.33 7.42
N PHE A 244 -0.07 -15.02 6.19
CA PHE A 244 1.13 -14.21 5.95
C PHE A 244 0.87 -12.70 6.00
N LEU A 245 -0.39 -12.23 5.99
CA LEU A 245 -0.69 -10.80 6.03
C LEU A 245 -0.12 -10.06 7.25
N PRO A 246 -0.08 -10.62 8.48
CA PRO A 246 0.58 -9.98 9.62
C PRO A 246 2.08 -9.74 9.44
N LEU A 247 2.77 -10.46 8.54
CA LEU A 247 4.17 -10.18 8.24
C LEU A 247 4.36 -8.81 7.57
N GLY A 248 3.35 -8.33 6.84
CA GLY A 248 3.36 -7.02 6.19
C GLY A 248 3.56 -5.86 7.17
N PRO A 249 2.63 -5.64 8.14
CA PRO A 249 2.77 -4.57 9.13
C PRO A 249 4.02 -4.70 9.99
N LEU A 250 4.45 -5.92 10.34
CA LEU A 250 5.67 -6.13 11.13
C LEU A 250 6.94 -5.77 10.33
N GLY A 251 7.04 -6.22 9.08
CA GLY A 251 8.16 -5.91 8.20
C GLY A 251 8.21 -4.44 7.81
N GLN A 252 7.09 -3.89 7.33
CA GLN A 252 7.02 -2.49 6.89
C GLN A 252 7.12 -1.52 8.07
N GLY A 253 6.55 -1.87 9.24
CA GLY A 253 6.69 -1.10 10.46
C GLY A 253 8.14 -1.02 10.93
N GLY A 254 8.87 -2.15 10.88
CA GLY A 254 10.31 -2.18 11.16
C GLY A 254 11.12 -1.36 10.16
N TYR A 255 10.87 -1.53 8.86
CA TYR A 255 11.53 -0.76 7.80
C TYR A 255 11.32 0.74 7.97
N GLY A 256 10.07 1.19 8.20
CA GLY A 256 9.74 2.60 8.40
C GLY A 256 10.42 3.18 9.66
N TYR A 257 10.51 2.41 10.74
CA TYR A 257 11.19 2.84 11.97
C TYR A 257 12.70 2.99 11.77
N VAL A 258 13.36 1.98 11.20
CA VAL A 258 14.82 2.01 10.98
C VAL A 258 15.19 3.13 10.01
N PHE A 259 14.45 3.27 8.91
CA PHE A 259 14.76 4.27 7.89
C PHE A 259 14.56 5.69 8.43
N SER A 260 13.43 5.95 9.12
CA SER A 260 13.15 7.27 9.69
C SER A 260 14.05 7.61 10.88
N SER A 261 14.35 6.64 11.75
CA SER A 261 15.06 6.90 13.02
C SER A 261 16.58 6.85 12.90
N PHE A 262 17.12 6.05 12.00
CA PHE A 262 18.56 5.87 11.89
C PHE A 262 19.14 6.60 10.67
N PHE A 263 18.49 6.48 9.51
CA PHE A 263 19.08 6.93 8.25
C PHE A 263 18.94 8.43 8.01
N VAL A 264 17.73 8.96 8.20
CA VAL A 264 17.44 10.38 7.97
C VAL A 264 18.21 11.31 8.92
N PRO A 265 18.17 11.15 10.26
CA PRO A 265 18.91 12.04 11.16
C PRO A 265 20.43 11.95 10.99
N PHE A 266 20.98 10.77 10.67
CA PHE A 266 22.41 10.63 10.40
C PHE A 266 22.83 11.43 9.16
N ARG A 267 22.02 11.42 8.10
CA ARG A 267 22.29 12.19 6.87
C ARG A 267 22.06 13.68 7.06
N PHE A 268 21.03 14.08 7.81
CA PHE A 268 20.85 15.47 8.25
C PHE A 268 22.05 15.97 9.06
N ALA A 269 22.55 15.19 10.02
CA ALA A 269 23.75 15.54 10.79
C ALA A 269 24.98 15.71 9.88
N LYS A 270 25.15 14.82 8.90
CA LYS A 270 26.23 14.91 7.91
C LYS A 270 26.14 16.17 7.06
N LEU A 271 24.94 16.58 6.66
CA LEU A 271 24.70 17.80 5.90
C LEU A 271 24.95 19.04 6.75
N THR A 272 24.45 19.10 7.97
CA THR A 272 24.68 20.23 8.89
C THR A 272 26.18 20.42 9.16
N ILE A 273 26.90 19.35 9.49
CA ILE A 273 28.36 19.38 9.69
C ILE A 273 29.09 19.76 8.39
N GLY A 274 28.60 19.26 7.25
CA GLY A 274 29.13 19.59 5.93
C GLY A 274 28.98 21.07 5.57
N THR A 275 27.82 21.69 5.86
CA THR A 275 27.61 23.13 5.68
C THR A 275 28.46 23.98 6.63
N GLU A 276 28.56 23.59 7.91
CA GLU A 276 29.40 24.28 8.89
C GLU A 276 30.88 24.24 8.46
N PHE A 277 31.36 23.08 8.00
CA PHE A 277 32.74 22.93 7.51
C PHE A 277 32.98 23.71 6.20
N LYS A 278 31.99 23.76 5.30
CA LYS A 278 32.08 24.52 4.04
C LYS A 278 32.06 26.03 4.30
N ASN A 279 31.27 26.49 5.26
CA ASN A 279 31.23 27.88 5.71
C ASN A 279 32.54 28.28 6.41
N TRP A 280 33.09 27.40 7.25
CA TRP A 280 34.41 27.60 7.87
C TRP A 280 35.53 27.64 6.82
N ALA A 281 35.54 26.72 5.85
CA ALA A 281 36.51 26.69 4.76
C ALA A 281 36.40 27.89 3.81
N CYS A 282 35.20 28.43 3.59
CA CYS A 282 35.01 29.69 2.85
C CYS A 282 35.50 30.91 3.64
N SER A 283 35.35 30.91 4.97
CA SER A 283 35.87 31.97 5.84
C SER A 283 37.40 31.95 6.00
N CYS A 284 38.05 30.80 5.75
CA CYS A 284 39.50 30.65 5.83
C CYS A 284 40.24 30.81 4.49
N ARG A 285 39.56 31.21 3.41
CA ARG A 285 40.22 31.46 2.12
C ARG A 285 40.90 32.84 2.14
N PRO A 286 42.24 32.94 2.12
CA PRO A 286 42.91 34.24 2.10
C PRO A 286 42.63 34.97 0.78
N SER A 287 42.37 36.27 0.88
CA SER A 287 42.24 37.23 -0.21
C SER A 287 43.52 37.36 -1.02
#